data_AF-A0A832I6F0-F1
#
_entry.id   AF-A0A832I6F0-F1
#
_cell.length_a   1.000
_cell.length_b   1.000
_cell.length_c   1.000
_cell.angle_alpha   90.00
_cell.angle_beta   90.00
_cell.angle_gamma   90.00
#
_symmetry.space_group_name_H-M   'P 1'
#
loop_
_entity.id
_entity.type
_entity.pdbx_description
1 polymer ?
#
loop_
_entity_poly.entity_id
_entity_poly.type
_entity_poly.pdbx_seq_one_letter_code
_entity_poly.pdbx_strand_id
1 'polypeptide(L)'
;MSEVENPVDTVVRLLSKNMWVVKEDGSLASIIASKEWYDRELFKNYDGQITVGLAESRDTKIDMSGRLRRRVGSLRVNVWSQDILTRQKMVEEVNRIVRQNRNKPNETLYYFRGIGQATETHKAYHAGSAEELTPQHASWTELANVEYEKIWYSDDNRHSKSHNVNSEYALMLFRFKIDSREKTVKKIVLAFEGYGTAPAGNGVTIKVWNHVAQAWQNAQQGTGGADETISITLTSNLTDYIDDSGYVWLLARTTNPSDGITPAILYCDYVCCTVTVNGITYLDIVSYRDADRVEVKPFIFRTEFTLKSWSFEDIGGVF
;
A
#
# COMPACT_ATOMS: atom_id res chain seq x y z
N MET A 1 -4.93 21.52 4.33
CA MET A 1 -5.27 21.71 2.91
C MET A 1 -4.62 20.58 2.11
N SER A 2 -5.37 19.89 1.26
CA SER A 2 -4.85 18.77 0.47
C SER A 2 -3.93 19.26 -0.65
N GLU A 3 -2.84 18.55 -0.87
CA GLU A 3 -1.85 18.83 -1.92
C GLU A 3 -2.01 17.88 -3.11
N VAL A 4 -1.54 18.30 -4.28
CA VAL A 4 -1.44 17.43 -5.47
C VAL A 4 -0.10 16.69 -5.43
N GLU A 5 -0.13 15.37 -5.61
CA GLU A 5 1.06 14.53 -5.75
C GLU A 5 1.75 14.78 -7.09
N ASN A 6 3.08 14.80 -7.08
CA ASN A 6 3.85 14.89 -8.31
C ASN A 6 3.59 13.63 -9.18
N PRO A 7 3.27 13.77 -10.47
CA PRO A 7 3.09 12.63 -11.37
C PRO A 7 4.24 11.61 -11.35
N VAL A 8 5.48 12.09 -11.18
CA VAL A 8 6.67 11.23 -11.06
C VAL A 8 6.59 10.36 -9.81
N ASP A 9 6.19 10.93 -8.66
CA ASP A 9 6.03 10.18 -7.41
C ASP A 9 4.97 9.09 -7.54
N THR A 10 3.84 9.40 -8.18
CA THR A 10 2.79 8.42 -8.45
C THR A 10 3.30 7.24 -9.27
N VAL A 11 4.04 7.51 -10.36
CA VAL A 11 4.57 6.44 -11.23
C VAL A 11 5.71 5.66 -10.54
N VAL A 12 6.60 6.32 -9.79
CA VAL A 12 7.65 5.63 -9.03
C VAL A 12 7.03 4.66 -8.02
N ARG A 13 6.03 5.12 -7.25
CA ARG A 13 5.31 4.28 -6.28
C ARG A 13 4.55 3.14 -6.95
N LEU A 14 3.89 3.41 -8.08
CA LEU A 14 3.19 2.40 -8.85
C LEU A 14 4.14 1.28 -9.31
N LEU A 15 5.29 1.65 -9.87
CA LEU A 15 6.27 0.70 -10.37
C LEU A 15 6.95 -0.06 -9.21
N SER A 16 7.40 0.64 -8.16
CA SER A 16 8.10 0.00 -7.04
C SER A 16 7.26 -1.05 -6.31
N LYS A 17 5.94 -0.82 -6.18
CA LYS A 17 5.04 -1.76 -5.47
C LYS A 17 4.59 -2.95 -6.30
N ASN A 18 4.60 -2.83 -7.63
CA ASN A 18 4.05 -3.86 -8.51
C ASN A 18 5.11 -4.59 -9.34
N MET A 19 6.38 -4.17 -9.26
CA MET A 19 7.49 -4.81 -9.98
C MET A 19 7.77 -6.19 -9.40
N TRP A 20 7.71 -7.21 -10.25
CA TRP A 20 8.07 -8.57 -9.88
C TRP A 20 8.78 -9.26 -11.04
N VAL A 21 10.10 -9.40 -10.95
CA VAL A 21 10.91 -10.05 -12.00
C VAL A 21 11.58 -11.28 -11.42
N VAL A 22 11.38 -12.42 -12.06
CA VAL A 22 12.00 -13.70 -11.71
C VAL A 22 13.17 -13.96 -12.66
N LYS A 23 14.36 -14.20 -12.11
CA LYS A 23 15.58 -14.54 -12.85
C LYS A 23 15.50 -15.96 -13.43
N GLU A 24 16.46 -16.31 -14.28
CA GLU A 24 16.55 -17.66 -14.87
C GLU A 24 16.78 -18.76 -13.83
N ASP A 25 17.41 -18.43 -12.70
CA ASP A 25 17.64 -19.36 -11.58
C ASP A 25 16.41 -19.51 -10.66
N GLY A 26 15.28 -18.86 -10.98
CA GLY A 26 14.06 -18.88 -10.18
C GLY A 26 14.05 -17.90 -9.00
N SER A 27 15.15 -17.18 -8.74
CA SER A 27 15.21 -16.16 -7.69
C SER A 27 14.57 -14.84 -8.13
N LEU A 28 14.20 -13.99 -7.16
CA LEU A 28 13.67 -12.65 -7.43
C LEU A 28 14.79 -11.66 -7.73
N ALA A 29 14.60 -10.85 -8.77
CA ALA A 29 15.48 -9.75 -9.09
C ALA A 29 15.26 -8.57 -8.14
N SER A 30 16.37 -8.02 -7.63
CA SER A 30 16.38 -6.81 -6.82
C SER A 30 16.33 -5.59 -7.75
N ILE A 31 15.17 -4.93 -7.82
CA ILE A 31 14.92 -3.79 -8.70
C ILE A 31 14.56 -2.57 -7.87
N ILE A 32 15.17 -1.44 -8.19
CA ILE A 32 14.85 -0.15 -7.57
C ILE A 32 14.20 0.79 -8.59
N ALA A 33 13.07 1.39 -8.21
CA ALA A 33 12.44 2.48 -8.95
C ALA A 33 12.68 3.81 -8.25
N SER A 34 13.18 4.81 -8.97
CA SER A 34 13.55 6.12 -8.42
C SER A 34 13.26 7.28 -9.37
N LYS A 35 13.41 8.50 -8.85
CA LYS A 35 13.33 9.72 -9.65
C LYS A 35 14.58 9.93 -10.49
N GLU A 36 14.36 10.26 -11.76
CA GLU A 36 15.15 11.02 -12.74
C GLU A 36 16.69 11.04 -12.71
N TRP A 37 17.38 10.07 -12.11
CA TRP A 37 18.84 9.91 -12.24
C TRP A 37 19.26 8.44 -12.27
N TYR A 38 19.96 8.06 -13.33
CA TYR A 38 20.67 6.79 -13.39
C TYR A 38 21.86 6.86 -12.42
N ASP A 39 21.98 5.86 -11.56
CA ASP A 39 23.11 5.74 -10.65
C ASP A 39 23.79 4.39 -10.87
N ARG A 40 25.02 4.45 -11.39
CA ARG A 40 25.83 3.28 -11.68
C ARG A 40 26.18 2.50 -10.41
N GLU A 41 26.27 3.16 -9.26
CA GLU A 41 26.64 2.50 -8.00
C GLU A 41 25.56 1.55 -7.52
N LEU A 42 24.30 1.76 -7.91
CA LEU A 42 23.19 0.90 -7.52
C LEU A 42 23.33 -0.51 -8.09
N PHE A 43 24.00 -0.70 -9.24
CA PHE A 43 24.25 -2.04 -9.77
C PHE A 43 25.21 -2.90 -8.94
N LYS A 44 25.82 -2.34 -7.89
CA LYS A 44 26.54 -3.16 -6.90
C LYS A 44 25.59 -4.01 -6.06
N ASN A 45 24.35 -3.54 -5.87
CA ASN A 45 23.38 -4.12 -4.94
C ASN A 45 22.04 -4.52 -5.60
N TYR A 46 21.79 -4.03 -6.82
CA TYR A 46 20.53 -4.23 -7.55
C TYR A 46 20.80 -4.82 -8.93
N ASP A 47 19.91 -5.68 -9.39
CA ASP A 47 19.95 -6.31 -10.73
C ASP A 47 19.43 -5.36 -11.82
N GLY A 48 18.63 -4.37 -11.42
CA GLY A 48 17.98 -3.42 -12.32
C GLY A 48 17.64 -2.10 -11.65
N GLN A 49 17.64 -1.03 -12.44
CA GLN A 49 17.17 0.28 -12.02
C GLN A 49 16.07 0.76 -12.96
N ILE A 50 15.04 1.39 -12.41
CA ILE A 50 14.01 2.10 -13.17
C ILE A 50 14.04 3.57 -12.76
N THR A 51 14.18 4.47 -13.73
CA THR A 51 14.13 5.91 -13.46
C THR A 51 12.94 6.55 -14.13
N VAL A 52 12.21 7.37 -13.39
CA VAL A 52 11.01 8.07 -13.87
C VAL A 52 11.28 9.55 -13.89
N GLY A 53 10.92 10.20 -15.00
CA GLY A 53 11.11 11.61 -15.23
C GLY A 53 9.91 12.29 -15.87
N LEU A 54 9.79 13.61 -15.68
CA LEU A 54 8.75 14.42 -16.30
C LEU A 54 9.34 15.12 -17.53
N ALA A 55 8.94 14.68 -18.72
CA ALA A 55 9.42 15.27 -19.98
C ALA A 55 8.64 16.54 -20.36
N GLU A 56 7.33 16.56 -20.13
CA GLU A 56 6.48 17.70 -20.43
C GLU A 56 5.26 17.70 -19.50
N SER A 57 4.76 18.89 -19.15
CA SER A 57 3.47 19.06 -18.47
C SER A 57 2.73 20.24 -19.06
N ARG A 58 1.48 20.02 -19.48
CA ARG A 58 0.58 21.04 -20.02
C ARG A 58 -0.65 21.15 -19.15
N ASP A 59 -0.98 22.36 -18.75
CA ASP A 59 -2.16 22.66 -17.95
C ASP A 59 -3.21 23.36 -18.83
N THR A 60 -4.43 22.83 -18.84
CA THR A 60 -5.55 23.33 -19.66
C THR A 60 -6.77 23.55 -18.79
N LYS A 61 -7.38 24.74 -18.90
CA LYS A 61 -8.70 25.01 -18.30
C LYS A 61 -9.77 24.18 -19.01
N ILE A 62 -10.66 23.58 -18.24
CA ILE A 62 -11.78 22.78 -18.76
C ILE A 62 -13.07 23.61 -18.78
N ASP A 63 -13.20 24.52 -17.82
CA ASP A 63 -14.37 25.38 -17.63
C ASP A 63 -14.04 26.86 -17.86
N MET A 64 -15.09 27.69 -18.02
CA MET A 64 -14.94 29.14 -18.19
C MET A 64 -14.44 29.82 -16.91
N SER A 65 -14.78 29.29 -15.73
CA SER A 65 -14.24 29.77 -14.44
C SER A 65 -12.73 29.54 -14.32
N GLY A 66 -12.16 28.60 -15.08
CA GLY A 66 -10.78 28.16 -14.92
C GLY A 66 -10.52 27.41 -13.61
N ARG A 67 -11.59 27.00 -12.92
CA ARG A 67 -11.56 26.31 -11.63
C ARG A 67 -11.24 24.84 -11.83
N LEU A 68 -11.85 24.21 -12.83
CA LEU A 68 -11.54 22.84 -13.22
C LEU A 68 -10.43 22.86 -14.26
N ARG A 69 -9.32 22.20 -13.92
CA ARG A 69 -8.12 22.15 -14.75
C ARG A 69 -7.73 20.71 -15.03
N ARG A 70 -7.25 20.49 -16.26
CA ARG A 70 -6.66 19.22 -16.70
C ARG A 70 -5.18 19.43 -16.88
N ARG A 71 -4.36 18.68 -16.14
CA ARG A 71 -2.92 18.60 -16.38
C ARG A 71 -2.65 17.35 -17.21
N VAL A 72 -2.02 17.51 -18.37
CA VAL A 72 -1.58 16.42 -19.24
C VAL A 72 -0.05 16.36 -19.17
N GLY A 73 0.48 15.23 -18.72
CA GLY A 73 1.92 15.02 -18.58
C GLY A 73 2.44 14.01 -19.60
N SER A 74 3.65 14.25 -20.10
CA SER A 74 4.47 13.24 -20.77
C SER A 74 5.59 12.85 -19.82
N LEU A 75 5.68 11.58 -19.44
CA LEU A 75 6.73 11.06 -18.58
C LEU A 75 7.70 10.20 -19.39
N ARG A 76 8.97 10.19 -18.95
CA ARG A 76 10.00 9.30 -19.47
C ARG A 76 10.33 8.26 -18.41
N VAL A 77 10.16 6.98 -18.73
CA VAL A 77 10.56 5.88 -17.83
C VAL A 77 11.70 5.12 -18.48
N ASN A 78 12.83 5.00 -17.79
CA ASN A 78 13.97 4.27 -18.28
C ASN A 78 14.16 3.00 -17.46
N VAL A 79 14.33 1.88 -18.15
CA VAL A 79 14.67 0.59 -17.55
C VAL A 79 16.15 0.33 -17.85
N TRP A 80 16.95 0.12 -16.81
CA TRP A 80 18.39 -0.10 -16.89
C TRP A 80 18.75 -1.47 -16.31
N SER A 81 19.60 -2.23 -17.00
CA SER A 81 20.24 -3.43 -16.43
C SER A 81 21.60 -3.70 -17.09
N GLN A 82 22.43 -4.51 -16.44
CA GLN A 82 23.66 -5.06 -17.00
C GLN A 82 23.41 -6.36 -17.79
N ASP A 83 22.24 -6.99 -17.59
CA ASP A 83 21.84 -8.21 -18.28
C ASP A 83 20.65 -7.95 -19.22
N ILE A 84 20.78 -8.45 -20.45
CA ILE A 84 19.80 -8.24 -21.51
C ILE A 84 18.48 -8.95 -21.20
N LEU A 85 18.52 -10.15 -20.61
CA LEU A 85 17.34 -10.96 -20.30
C LEU A 85 16.57 -10.34 -19.14
N THR A 86 17.27 -9.96 -18.07
CA THR A 86 16.69 -9.22 -16.94
C THR A 86 16.00 -7.94 -17.42
N ARG A 87 16.65 -7.17 -18.29
CA ARG A 87 16.06 -5.96 -18.90
C ARG A 87 14.80 -6.27 -19.72
N GLN A 88 14.75 -7.35 -20.50
CA GLN A 88 13.53 -7.74 -21.25
C GLN A 88 12.36 -8.03 -20.30
N LYS A 89 12.59 -8.82 -19.25
CA LYS A 89 11.56 -9.12 -18.24
C LYS A 89 11.08 -7.86 -17.52
N MET A 90 11.99 -6.95 -17.17
CA MET A 90 11.62 -5.65 -16.60
C MET A 90 10.75 -4.82 -17.54
N VAL A 91 11.05 -4.82 -18.85
CA VAL A 91 10.24 -4.12 -19.87
C VAL A 91 8.83 -4.72 -19.97
N GLU A 92 8.71 -6.04 -19.94
CA GLU A 92 7.41 -6.73 -19.93
C GLU A 92 6.61 -6.38 -18.67
N GLU A 93 7.26 -6.35 -17.52
CA GLU A 93 6.64 -5.98 -16.25
C GLU A 93 6.17 -4.52 -16.22
N VAL A 94 6.98 -3.57 -16.73
CA VAL A 94 6.53 -2.17 -16.88
C VAL A 94 5.29 -2.10 -17.77
N ASN A 95 5.28 -2.83 -18.90
CA ASN A 95 4.10 -2.90 -19.77
C ASN A 95 2.87 -3.44 -19.03
N ARG A 96 3.02 -4.55 -18.30
CA ARG A 96 1.94 -5.17 -17.51
C ARG A 96 1.38 -4.21 -16.48
N ILE A 97 2.25 -3.62 -15.66
CA ILE A 97 1.88 -2.76 -14.53
C ILE A 97 1.13 -1.52 -15.03
N VAL A 98 1.66 -0.83 -16.04
CA VAL A 98 1.01 0.38 -16.58
C VAL A 98 -0.34 0.04 -17.19
N ARG A 99 -0.45 -1.05 -17.97
CA ARG A 99 -1.72 -1.44 -18.61
C ARG A 99 -2.78 -1.85 -17.60
N GLN A 100 -2.42 -2.58 -16.55
CA GLN A 100 -3.36 -3.01 -15.51
C GLN A 100 -3.85 -1.84 -14.64
N ASN A 101 -2.99 -0.84 -14.41
CA ASN A 101 -3.29 0.28 -13.52
C ASN A 101 -3.62 1.59 -14.24
N ARG A 102 -3.78 1.57 -15.57
CA ARG A 102 -3.93 2.78 -16.40
C ARG A 102 -5.05 3.72 -15.96
N ASN A 103 -6.12 3.19 -15.36
CA ASN A 103 -7.28 3.97 -14.92
C ASN A 103 -7.25 4.36 -13.43
N LYS A 104 -6.26 3.87 -12.68
CA LYS A 104 -6.10 4.15 -11.25
C LYS A 104 -4.63 4.13 -10.81
N PRO A 105 -3.72 4.84 -11.51
CA PRO A 105 -2.30 4.84 -11.17
C PRO A 105 -2.02 5.52 -9.81
N ASN A 106 -2.96 6.31 -9.30
CA ASN A 106 -2.92 6.96 -7.98
C ASN A 106 -3.39 6.08 -6.82
N GLU A 107 -3.80 4.84 -7.06
CA GLU A 107 -4.21 3.88 -6.04
C GLU A 107 -3.06 2.93 -5.73
N THR A 108 -2.77 2.71 -4.45
CA THR A 108 -1.76 1.74 -4.01
C THR A 108 -2.33 0.85 -2.92
N LEU A 109 -2.19 -0.45 -3.12
CA LEU A 109 -2.56 -1.49 -2.17
C LEU A 109 -1.36 -1.83 -1.29
N TYR A 110 -1.54 -1.70 0.01
CA TYR A 110 -0.61 -2.08 1.07
C TYR A 110 -1.17 -3.31 1.79
N TYR A 111 -0.36 -4.37 1.87
CA TYR A 111 -0.78 -5.68 2.38
C TYR A 111 0.44 -6.46 2.87
N PHE A 112 0.23 -7.61 3.50
CA PHE A 112 1.28 -8.34 4.22
C PHE A 112 2.03 -9.39 3.41
N ARG A 113 1.72 -9.60 2.13
CA ARG A 113 2.40 -10.63 1.32
C ARG A 113 3.91 -10.43 1.29
N GLY A 114 4.64 -11.48 1.66
CA GLY A 114 6.11 -11.46 1.72
C GLY A 114 6.68 -10.59 2.85
N ILE A 115 5.84 -10.08 3.75
CA ILE A 115 6.21 -9.36 4.97
C ILE A 115 6.32 -10.37 6.11
N GLY A 116 7.33 -10.16 6.96
CA GLY A 116 7.54 -10.94 8.19
C GLY A 116 8.15 -10.09 9.28
N GLN A 117 8.56 -10.72 10.38
CA GLN A 117 9.01 -10.03 11.60
C GLN A 117 10.26 -9.15 11.39
N ALA A 118 11.10 -9.44 10.40
CA ALA A 118 12.30 -8.65 10.14
C ALA A 118 12.01 -7.32 9.40
N THR A 119 10.84 -7.16 8.80
CA THR A 119 10.55 -5.95 8.01
C THR A 119 10.13 -4.80 8.91
N GLU A 120 10.62 -3.59 8.64
CA GLU A 120 10.26 -2.39 9.41
C GLU A 120 8.99 -1.70 8.90
N THR A 121 8.53 -2.03 7.69
CA THR A 121 7.42 -1.33 7.03
C THR A 121 6.08 -1.70 7.67
N HIS A 122 5.62 -2.93 7.48
CA HIS A 122 4.31 -3.39 7.93
C HIS A 122 4.48 -4.28 9.15
N LYS A 123 3.60 -4.13 10.13
CA LYS A 123 3.65 -4.91 11.37
C LYS A 123 2.26 -5.38 11.77
N ALA A 124 2.17 -6.60 12.30
CA ALA A 124 0.96 -7.17 12.85
C ALA A 124 1.23 -7.67 14.26
N TYR A 125 0.28 -7.41 15.16
CA TYR A 125 0.36 -7.77 16.57
C TYR A 125 -0.95 -8.39 17.03
N HIS A 126 -0.91 -9.12 18.13
CA HIS A 126 -2.08 -9.56 18.85
C HIS A 126 -1.96 -9.27 20.35
N ALA A 127 -3.10 -9.23 21.03
CA ALA A 127 -3.18 -9.09 22.48
C ALA A 127 -4.52 -9.65 23.01
N GLY A 128 -4.62 -9.74 24.32
CA GLY A 128 -5.88 -9.88 25.04
C GLY A 128 -5.99 -8.75 26.06
N SER A 129 -7.16 -8.15 26.21
CA SER A 129 -7.38 -7.04 27.14
C SER A 129 -8.85 -6.74 27.34
N ALA A 130 -9.21 -6.18 28.51
CA ALA A 130 -10.52 -5.60 28.78
C ALA A 130 -10.76 -4.29 28.00
N GLU A 131 -9.69 -3.61 27.59
CA GLU A 131 -9.73 -2.30 26.93
C GLU A 131 -9.10 -2.34 25.54
N GLU A 132 -9.44 -1.36 24.71
CA GLU A 132 -8.80 -1.17 23.41
C GLU A 132 -7.44 -0.49 23.60
N LEU A 133 -6.38 -1.29 23.57
CA LEU A 133 -5.01 -0.82 23.77
C LEU A 133 -4.59 0.20 22.71
N THR A 134 -3.79 1.21 23.10
CA THR A 134 -3.16 2.13 22.15
C THR A 134 -2.08 1.40 21.32
N PRO A 135 -1.71 1.89 20.12
CA PRO A 135 -0.74 1.20 19.26
C PRO A 135 0.64 0.97 19.91
N GLN A 136 1.05 1.82 20.86
CA GLN A 136 2.34 1.75 21.54
C GLN A 136 2.28 0.98 22.88
N HIS A 137 1.14 0.37 23.22
CA HIS A 137 0.99 -0.35 24.48
C HIS A 137 1.91 -1.58 24.56
N ALA A 138 2.56 -1.80 25.71
CA ALA A 138 3.58 -2.86 25.86
C ALA A 138 3.01 -4.30 25.79
N SER A 139 1.70 -4.47 25.95
CA SER A 139 1.04 -5.80 25.89
C SER A 139 0.89 -6.36 24.47
N TRP A 140 1.20 -5.59 23.43
CA TRP A 140 1.19 -6.10 22.06
C TRP A 140 2.33 -7.10 21.87
N THR A 141 1.98 -8.29 21.37
CA THR A 141 2.95 -9.29 20.92
C THR A 141 2.94 -9.31 19.39
N GLU A 142 4.10 -9.11 18.77
CA GLU A 142 4.22 -9.17 17.31
C GLU A 142 4.05 -10.61 16.82
N LEU A 143 3.40 -10.77 15.66
CA LEU A 143 3.27 -12.06 15.00
C LEU A 143 4.65 -12.64 14.62
N ALA A 144 4.79 -13.96 14.73
CA ALA A 144 5.92 -14.70 14.18
C ALA A 144 5.81 -14.82 12.64
N ASN A 145 6.89 -15.16 11.94
CA ASN A 145 6.89 -15.29 10.48
C ASN A 145 5.80 -16.24 9.94
N VAL A 146 5.63 -17.41 10.57
CA VAL A 146 4.60 -18.40 10.20
C VAL A 146 3.18 -17.90 10.45
N GLU A 147 3.01 -16.90 11.32
CA GLU A 147 1.71 -16.26 11.57
C GLU A 147 1.45 -15.13 10.59
N TYR A 148 2.48 -14.39 10.16
CA TYR A 148 2.36 -13.44 9.04
C TYR A 148 1.93 -14.12 7.75
N GLU A 149 2.45 -15.32 7.44
CA GLU A 149 2.09 -16.07 6.23
C GLU A 149 0.58 -16.35 6.13
N LYS A 150 -0.09 -16.49 7.28
CA LYS A 150 -1.53 -16.71 7.40
C LYS A 150 -2.39 -15.45 7.20
N ILE A 151 -1.77 -14.31 6.92
CA ILE A 151 -2.48 -13.05 6.62
C ILE A 151 -2.07 -12.46 5.26
N TRP A 152 -1.37 -13.25 4.43
CA TRP A 152 -0.85 -12.80 3.14
C TRP A 152 -1.91 -12.73 2.06
N TYR A 153 -2.89 -13.64 2.09
CA TYR A 153 -3.89 -13.84 1.05
C TYR A 153 -5.25 -14.12 1.67
N SER A 154 -6.31 -13.84 0.92
CA SER A 154 -7.64 -14.39 1.17
C SER A 154 -7.64 -15.81 0.61
N ASP A 155 -7.34 -16.80 1.47
CA ASP A 155 -7.14 -18.20 1.10
C ASP A 155 -7.69 -19.20 2.13
N ASP A 156 -8.51 -18.74 3.07
CA ASP A 156 -9.08 -19.50 4.17
C ASP A 156 -8.04 -20.06 5.17
N ASN A 157 -6.75 -19.73 5.06
CA ASN A 157 -5.72 -20.14 6.02
C ASN A 157 -5.41 -19.04 7.03
N ARG A 158 -6.15 -19.05 8.15
CA ARG A 158 -6.26 -17.93 9.08
C ARG A 158 -5.22 -17.91 10.19
N HIS A 159 -4.76 -16.71 10.56
CA HIS A 159 -4.22 -16.45 11.89
C HIS A 159 -5.37 -16.31 12.88
N SER A 160 -5.19 -16.84 14.10
CA SER A 160 -6.21 -16.75 15.14
C SER A 160 -5.60 -16.36 16.48
N LYS A 161 -6.25 -15.45 17.20
CA LYS A 161 -5.96 -15.12 18.59
C LYS A 161 -7.10 -15.57 19.48
N SER A 162 -6.83 -16.56 20.34
CA SER A 162 -7.72 -16.95 21.43
C SER A 162 -7.33 -16.26 22.73
N HIS A 163 -8.32 -15.82 23.49
CA HIS A 163 -8.14 -15.20 24.80
C HIS A 163 -9.26 -15.63 25.76
N ASN A 164 -8.89 -16.09 26.95
CA ASN A 164 -9.82 -16.70 27.92
C ASN A 164 -9.69 -16.07 29.31
N VAL A 165 -9.82 -14.75 29.37
CA VAL A 165 -9.88 -14.00 30.63
C VAL A 165 -11.24 -13.32 30.70
N ASN A 166 -11.92 -13.47 31.84
CA ASN A 166 -13.27 -12.95 32.00
C ASN A 166 -13.34 -11.45 31.71
N SER A 167 -14.31 -11.05 30.89
CA SER A 167 -14.55 -9.68 30.43
C SER A 167 -13.43 -9.08 29.56
N GLU A 168 -12.55 -9.92 29.01
CA GLU A 168 -11.51 -9.48 28.07
C GLU A 168 -11.78 -9.95 26.64
N TYR A 169 -11.29 -9.18 25.69
CA TYR A 169 -11.43 -9.41 24.26
C TYR A 169 -10.15 -10.03 23.68
N ALA A 170 -10.27 -10.74 22.57
CA ALA A 170 -9.15 -10.99 21.67
C ALA A 170 -8.97 -9.80 20.71
N LEU A 171 -7.73 -9.31 20.57
CA LEU A 171 -7.37 -8.15 19.76
C LEU A 171 -6.26 -8.48 18.76
N MET A 172 -6.31 -7.85 17.59
CA MET A 172 -5.24 -7.81 16.60
C MET A 172 -5.03 -6.36 16.15
N LEU A 173 -3.77 -5.97 15.92
CA LEU A 173 -3.38 -4.64 15.51
C LEU A 173 -2.52 -4.73 14.25
N PHE A 174 -2.87 -3.94 13.24
CA PHE A 174 -2.15 -3.91 11.96
C PHE A 174 -1.63 -2.51 11.68
N ARG A 175 -0.36 -2.43 11.31
CA ARG A 175 0.37 -1.22 10.96
C ARG A 175 0.78 -1.26 9.50
N PHE A 176 0.38 -0.24 8.74
CA PHE A 176 0.72 -0.09 7.33
C PHE A 176 1.64 1.12 7.14
N LYS A 177 2.84 0.92 6.58
CA LYS A 177 3.70 2.02 6.16
C LYS A 177 3.28 2.49 4.77
N ILE A 178 2.82 3.73 4.67
CA ILE A 178 2.49 4.33 3.39
C ILE A 178 3.68 5.14 2.86
N ASP A 179 3.88 5.15 1.55
CA ASP A 179 5.00 5.90 0.93
C ASP A 179 4.56 7.28 0.44
N SER A 180 3.25 7.52 0.35
CA SER A 180 2.70 8.82 -0.02
C SER A 180 2.83 9.84 1.10
N ARG A 181 3.00 11.10 0.72
CA ARG A 181 2.94 12.23 1.66
C ARG A 181 1.52 12.36 2.20
N GLU A 182 1.36 12.51 3.51
CA GLU A 182 0.04 12.57 4.16
C GLU A 182 -0.92 13.59 3.51
N LYS A 183 -0.42 14.75 3.10
CA LYS A 183 -1.22 15.84 2.53
C LYS A 183 -1.70 15.55 1.11
N THR A 184 -1.07 14.61 0.41
CA THR A 184 -1.50 14.20 -0.93
C THR A 184 -2.56 13.11 -0.90
N VAL A 185 -2.81 12.49 0.25
CA VAL A 185 -3.80 11.42 0.38
C VAL A 185 -5.20 11.99 0.22
N LYS A 186 -6.02 11.30 -0.58
CA LYS A 186 -7.42 11.63 -0.91
C LYS A 186 -8.41 10.68 -0.26
N LYS A 187 -8.02 9.42 -0.12
CA LYS A 187 -8.86 8.35 0.43
C LYS A 187 -8.00 7.26 1.02
N ILE A 188 -8.41 6.74 2.17
CA ILE A 188 -7.84 5.54 2.78
C ILE A 188 -8.99 4.53 2.92
N VAL A 189 -8.78 3.29 2.47
CA VAL A 189 -9.70 2.18 2.68
C VAL A 189 -8.94 1.08 3.41
N LEU A 190 -9.33 0.80 4.64
CA LEU A 190 -8.81 -0.32 5.43
C LEU A 190 -9.82 -1.46 5.34
N ALA A 191 -9.37 -2.66 5.01
CA ALA A 191 -10.21 -3.85 4.95
C ALA A 191 -9.61 -4.97 5.81
N PHE A 192 -10.47 -5.62 6.57
CA PHE A 192 -10.18 -6.79 7.38
C PHE A 192 -11.11 -7.92 6.94
N GLU A 193 -10.55 -9.09 6.70
CA GLU A 193 -11.28 -10.31 6.35
C GLU A 193 -11.07 -11.35 7.44
N GLY A 194 -12.17 -11.79 8.04
CA GLY A 194 -12.16 -12.74 9.13
C GLY A 194 -13.45 -12.68 9.95
N TYR A 195 -13.43 -13.28 11.14
CA TYR A 195 -14.59 -13.30 12.05
C TYR A 195 -14.16 -13.49 13.50
N GLY A 196 -15.09 -13.31 14.42
CA GLY A 196 -14.87 -13.45 15.85
C GLY A 196 -15.92 -14.35 16.48
N THR A 197 -15.50 -15.19 17.44
CA THR A 197 -16.41 -16.03 18.24
C THR A 197 -16.21 -15.72 19.71
N ALA A 198 -17.30 -15.72 20.48
CA ALA A 198 -17.31 -15.47 21.91
C ALA A 198 -18.62 -16.00 22.52
N PRO A 199 -18.68 -16.27 23.84
CA PRO A 199 -19.86 -16.84 24.48
C PRO A 199 -21.15 -16.01 24.32
N ALA A 200 -21.05 -14.68 24.24
CA ALA A 200 -22.22 -13.81 24.03
C ALA A 200 -22.62 -13.63 22.55
N GLY A 201 -21.91 -14.27 21.62
CA GLY A 201 -22.20 -14.24 20.19
C GLY A 201 -20.98 -13.88 19.32
N ASN A 202 -21.13 -14.09 18.02
CA ASN A 202 -20.09 -13.83 17.03
C ASN A 202 -20.00 -12.35 16.66
N GLY A 203 -18.85 -11.98 16.08
CA GLY A 203 -18.65 -10.68 15.45
C GLY A 203 -17.27 -10.08 15.70
N VAL A 204 -16.91 -9.15 14.83
CA VAL A 204 -15.67 -8.37 14.90
C VAL A 204 -16.00 -6.90 14.88
N THR A 205 -15.30 -6.12 15.69
CA THR A 205 -15.29 -4.65 15.61
C THR A 205 -13.92 -4.20 15.11
N ILE A 206 -13.89 -3.43 14.02
CA ILE A 206 -12.67 -2.79 13.53
C ILE A 206 -12.71 -1.28 13.74
N LYS A 207 -11.55 -0.66 13.99
CA LYS A 207 -11.38 0.78 14.21
C LYS A 207 -10.06 1.27 13.66
N VAL A 208 -9.97 2.57 13.35
CA VAL A 208 -8.73 3.22 12.91
C VAL A 208 -8.20 4.17 13.97
N TRP A 209 -6.88 4.25 14.13
CA TRP A 209 -6.26 5.14 15.11
C TRP A 209 -6.23 6.58 14.61
N ASN A 210 -6.83 7.51 15.36
CA ASN A 210 -6.60 8.93 15.20
C ASN A 210 -5.46 9.35 16.14
N HIS A 211 -4.30 9.65 15.57
CA HIS A 211 -3.11 10.00 16.35
C HIS A 211 -3.15 11.43 16.92
N VAL A 212 -4.01 12.32 16.42
CA VAL A 212 -4.20 13.66 16.99
C VAL A 212 -5.10 13.59 18.21
N ALA A 213 -6.22 12.88 18.10
CA ALA A 213 -7.17 12.68 19.19
C ALA A 213 -6.72 11.62 20.20
N GLN A 214 -5.65 10.85 19.88
CA GLN A 214 -5.17 9.71 20.67
C GLN A 214 -6.30 8.72 20.98
N ALA A 215 -7.10 8.39 19.96
CA ALA A 215 -8.30 7.55 20.13
C ALA A 215 -8.60 6.68 18.91
N TRP A 216 -9.18 5.50 19.17
CA TRP A 216 -9.76 4.65 18.14
C TRP A 216 -11.10 5.23 17.64
N GLN A 217 -11.24 5.40 16.33
CA GLN A 217 -12.41 6.04 15.70
C GLN A 217 -12.94 5.22 14.50
N ASN A 218 -14.03 5.69 13.89
CA ASN A 218 -14.68 5.11 12.70
C ASN A 218 -14.99 3.61 12.84
N ALA A 219 -15.57 3.22 13.98
CA ALA A 219 -15.88 1.83 14.25
C ALA A 219 -16.82 1.23 13.19
N GLN A 220 -16.46 0.06 12.69
CA GLN A 220 -17.31 -0.77 11.83
C GLN A 220 -17.40 -2.16 12.45
N GLN A 221 -18.55 -2.81 12.26
CA GLN A 221 -18.82 -4.11 12.87
C GLN A 221 -19.24 -5.12 11.82
N GLY A 222 -18.74 -6.33 12.00
CA GLY A 222 -19.24 -7.53 11.37
C GLY A 222 -19.95 -8.41 12.41
N THR A 223 -20.84 -9.27 11.93
CA THR A 223 -21.67 -10.14 12.76
C THR A 223 -21.53 -11.62 12.40
N GLY A 224 -20.64 -11.93 11.44
CA GLY A 224 -20.45 -13.26 10.90
C GLY A 224 -19.84 -14.24 11.90
N GLY A 225 -20.24 -15.51 11.80
CA GLY A 225 -19.55 -16.66 12.41
C GLY A 225 -18.64 -17.40 11.42
N ALA A 226 -18.43 -16.82 10.24
CA ALA A 226 -17.57 -17.24 9.15
C ALA A 226 -17.03 -15.97 8.50
N ASP A 227 -16.08 -16.11 7.56
CA ASP A 227 -15.40 -14.96 6.98
C ASP A 227 -16.34 -13.92 6.38
N GLU A 228 -16.08 -12.68 6.79
CA GLU A 228 -16.69 -11.48 6.26
C GLU A 228 -15.60 -10.42 6.05
N THR A 229 -15.76 -9.59 5.02
CA THR A 229 -14.88 -8.44 4.80
C THR A 229 -15.52 -7.20 5.41
N ILE A 230 -14.89 -6.63 6.43
CA ILE A 230 -15.31 -5.40 7.08
C ILE A 230 -14.36 -4.28 6.64
N SER A 231 -14.89 -3.11 6.26
CA SER A 231 -14.08 -2.02 5.71
C SER A 231 -14.37 -0.67 6.33
N ILE A 232 -13.32 0.13 6.57
CA ILE A 232 -13.38 1.54 6.95
C ILE A 232 -12.93 2.37 5.75
N THR A 233 -13.76 3.33 5.34
CA THR A 233 -13.40 4.31 4.29
C THR A 233 -13.28 5.71 4.91
N LEU A 234 -12.11 6.33 4.74
CA LEU A 234 -11.82 7.69 5.19
C LEU A 234 -11.65 8.62 3.98
N THR A 235 -12.30 9.77 4.01
CA THR A 235 -12.24 10.80 2.96
C THR A 235 -12.00 12.23 3.49
N SER A 236 -11.90 12.40 4.80
CA SER A 236 -11.71 13.70 5.47
C SER A 236 -10.75 13.55 6.65
N ASN A 237 -10.09 14.65 7.04
CA ASN A 237 -9.11 14.68 8.14
C ASN A 237 -8.05 13.58 8.04
N LEU A 238 -7.61 13.28 6.82
CA LEU A 238 -6.77 12.10 6.54
C LEU A 238 -5.41 12.16 7.23
N THR A 239 -4.89 13.37 7.45
CA THR A 239 -3.68 13.61 8.23
C THR A 239 -3.83 13.11 9.66
N ASP A 240 -5.03 13.10 10.24
CA ASP A 240 -5.23 12.64 11.62
C ASP A 240 -5.06 11.13 11.77
N TYR A 241 -5.08 10.39 10.66
CA TYR A 241 -4.99 8.92 10.62
C TYR A 241 -3.66 8.41 10.03
N ILE A 242 -2.76 9.31 9.64
CA ILE A 242 -1.41 9.01 9.17
C ILE A 242 -0.47 9.66 10.17
N ASP A 243 0.27 8.87 10.93
CA ASP A 243 1.18 9.46 11.93
C ASP A 243 2.42 10.12 11.30
N ASP A 244 3.20 10.85 12.11
CA ASP A 244 4.44 11.53 11.69
C ASP A 244 5.46 10.57 11.05
N SER A 245 5.36 9.27 11.37
CA SER A 245 6.19 8.22 10.79
C SER A 245 5.53 7.58 9.57
N GLY A 246 4.44 8.13 9.02
CA GLY A 246 3.75 7.64 7.84
C GLY A 246 3.07 6.29 8.03
N TYR A 247 2.65 5.95 9.25
CA TYR A 247 1.88 4.73 9.50
C TYR A 247 0.39 4.99 9.64
N VAL A 248 -0.40 4.04 9.14
CA VAL A 248 -1.84 3.92 9.37
C VAL A 248 -2.08 2.66 10.18
N TRP A 249 -2.94 2.77 11.20
CA TRP A 249 -3.19 1.69 12.16
C TRP A 249 -4.64 1.23 12.14
N LEU A 250 -4.85 -0.07 12.04
CA LEU A 250 -6.15 -0.74 12.10
C LEU A 250 -6.17 -1.68 13.31
N LEU A 251 -7.15 -1.47 14.19
CA LEU A 251 -7.49 -2.40 15.26
C LEU A 251 -8.61 -3.31 14.78
N ALA A 252 -8.49 -4.60 15.04
CA ALA A 252 -9.59 -5.56 15.00
C ALA A 252 -9.73 -6.22 16.38
N ARG A 253 -10.95 -6.36 16.87
CA ARG A 253 -11.23 -7.13 18.09
C ARG A 253 -12.51 -7.92 17.95
N THR A 254 -12.63 -8.99 18.74
CA THR A 254 -13.93 -9.61 19.00
C THR A 254 -14.94 -8.56 19.48
N THR A 255 -16.18 -8.64 18.98
CA THR A 255 -17.25 -7.73 19.40
C THR A 255 -17.63 -7.95 20.86
N ASN A 256 -17.63 -9.21 21.29
CA ASN A 256 -17.99 -9.65 22.63
C ASN A 256 -16.77 -10.24 23.38
N PRO A 257 -16.67 -10.07 24.71
CA PRO A 257 -15.57 -10.60 25.49
C PRO A 257 -15.76 -12.08 25.84
N SER A 258 -14.70 -12.69 26.37
CA SER A 258 -14.77 -13.99 27.05
C SER A 258 -15.52 -13.86 28.38
N ASP A 259 -16.15 -14.95 28.83
CA ASP A 259 -16.75 -15.08 30.16
C ASP A 259 -15.80 -15.73 31.19
N GLY A 260 -14.53 -15.97 30.80
CA GLY A 260 -13.51 -16.66 31.60
C GLY A 260 -13.61 -18.19 31.61
N ILE A 261 -14.61 -18.76 30.93
CA ILE A 261 -14.78 -20.20 30.73
C ILE A 261 -14.64 -20.52 29.24
N THR A 262 -15.41 -19.81 28.41
CA THR A 262 -15.40 -19.86 26.95
C THR A 262 -14.54 -18.72 26.40
N PRO A 263 -13.52 -19.02 25.57
CA PRO A 263 -12.65 -18.00 25.03
C PRO A 263 -13.37 -17.09 24.04
N ALA A 264 -12.91 -15.84 23.96
CA ALA A 264 -13.11 -15.00 22.79
C ALA A 264 -11.99 -15.31 21.79
N ILE A 265 -12.34 -15.60 20.54
CA ILE A 265 -11.38 -15.95 19.49
C ILE A 265 -11.59 -15.02 18.29
N LEU A 266 -10.53 -14.36 17.86
CA LEU A 266 -10.50 -13.55 16.64
C LEU A 266 -9.74 -14.31 15.56
N TYR A 267 -10.33 -14.42 14.38
CA TYR A 267 -9.73 -15.02 13.19
C TYR A 267 -9.51 -13.95 12.14
N CYS A 268 -8.35 -13.95 11.50
CA CYS A 268 -7.98 -13.06 10.41
C CYS A 268 -7.41 -13.91 9.27
N ASP A 269 -8.00 -13.76 8.09
CA ASP A 269 -7.52 -14.37 6.85
C ASP A 269 -6.69 -13.38 6.04
N TYR A 270 -7.19 -12.15 5.90
CA TYR A 270 -6.53 -11.14 5.09
C TYR A 270 -6.78 -9.74 5.63
N VAL A 271 -5.81 -8.85 5.44
CA VAL A 271 -5.94 -7.45 5.83
C VAL A 271 -5.14 -6.56 4.88
N CYS A 272 -5.73 -5.44 4.49
CA CYS A 272 -5.08 -4.51 3.58
C CYS A 272 -5.50 -3.06 3.80
N CYS A 273 -4.66 -2.17 3.27
CA CYS A 273 -4.88 -0.73 3.24
C CYS A 273 -4.71 -0.23 1.81
N THR A 274 -5.77 0.32 1.23
CA THR A 274 -5.72 0.96 -0.08
C THR A 274 -5.69 2.46 0.10
N VAL A 275 -4.63 3.10 -0.41
CA VAL A 275 -4.44 4.55 -0.37
C VAL A 275 -4.59 5.12 -1.76
N THR A 276 -5.52 6.05 -1.92
CA THR A 276 -5.67 6.86 -3.13
C THR A 276 -5.12 8.25 -2.86
N VAL A 277 -4.29 8.77 -3.77
CA VAL A 277 -3.77 10.15 -3.69
C VAL A 277 -4.43 11.09 -4.69
N ASN A 278 -4.30 12.38 -4.44
CA ASN A 278 -4.57 13.47 -5.36
C ASN A 278 -3.44 13.57 -6.40
N GLY A 279 -3.34 12.60 -7.31
CA GLY A 279 -2.29 12.53 -8.33
C GLY A 279 -2.84 12.34 -9.74
N ILE A 280 -2.02 11.79 -10.63
CA ILE A 280 -2.48 11.36 -11.96
C ILE A 280 -3.57 10.31 -11.82
N THR A 281 -4.65 10.45 -12.58
CA THR A 281 -5.79 9.51 -12.58
C THR A 281 -5.77 8.62 -13.82
N TYR A 282 -4.88 8.90 -14.76
CA TYR A 282 -4.65 8.07 -15.93
C TYR A 282 -3.17 8.02 -16.28
N LEU A 283 -2.72 6.85 -16.75
CA LEU A 283 -1.36 6.62 -17.23
C LEU A 283 -1.38 5.57 -18.34
N ASP A 284 -0.72 5.82 -19.46
CA ASP A 284 -0.62 4.85 -20.55
C ASP A 284 0.71 4.95 -21.30
N ILE A 285 1.07 3.88 -21.99
CA ILE A 285 2.28 3.79 -22.79
C ILE A 285 2.01 4.37 -24.18
N VAL A 286 2.80 5.37 -24.57
CA VAL A 286 2.76 5.94 -25.92
C VAL A 286 3.70 5.15 -26.84
N SER A 287 4.92 4.92 -26.37
CA SER A 287 5.96 4.21 -27.12
C SER A 287 7.07 3.75 -26.17
N TYR A 288 7.89 2.82 -26.63
CA TYR A 288 9.19 2.52 -26.02
C TYR A 288 10.20 2.14 -27.09
N ARG A 289 11.49 2.34 -26.79
CA ARG A 289 12.61 1.98 -27.67
C ARG A 289 13.81 1.53 -26.87
N ASP A 290 14.61 0.64 -27.46
CA ASP A 290 15.93 0.32 -26.92
C ASP A 290 16.91 1.45 -27.24
N ALA A 291 17.70 1.82 -26.24
CA ALA A 291 18.63 2.94 -26.23
C ALA A 291 19.92 2.52 -25.50
N ASP A 292 20.38 1.31 -25.81
CA ASP A 292 21.50 0.63 -25.16
C ASP A 292 22.80 1.42 -25.26
N ARG A 293 23.63 1.29 -24.21
CA ARG A 293 24.99 1.84 -24.17
C ARG A 293 25.98 0.67 -24.15
N VAL A 294 26.25 0.16 -25.35
CA VAL A 294 27.16 -0.98 -25.58
C VAL A 294 28.55 -0.56 -26.07
N GLU A 295 28.81 0.74 -26.14
CA GLU A 295 30.07 1.29 -26.66
C GLU A 295 31.24 1.14 -25.67
N VAL A 296 30.96 0.98 -24.37
CA VAL A 296 31.97 0.87 -23.30
C VAL A 296 31.55 -0.19 -22.29
N LYS A 297 32.50 -0.98 -21.79
CA LYS A 297 32.25 -1.98 -20.73
C LYS A 297 32.17 -1.32 -19.33
N PRO A 298 31.34 -1.84 -18.40
CA PRO A 298 30.35 -2.90 -18.63
C PRO A 298 29.21 -2.40 -19.51
N PHE A 299 28.67 -3.29 -20.35
CA PHE A 299 27.53 -2.96 -21.19
C PHE A 299 26.33 -2.64 -20.32
N ILE A 300 25.61 -1.57 -20.67
CA ILE A 300 24.40 -1.15 -19.99
C ILE A 300 23.27 -1.19 -21.01
N PHE A 301 22.32 -2.08 -20.79
CA PHE A 301 21.11 -2.17 -21.59
C PHE A 301 20.08 -1.19 -21.03
N ARG A 302 19.42 -0.46 -21.93
CA ARG A 302 18.46 0.58 -21.58
C ARG A 302 17.26 0.53 -22.52
N THR A 303 16.06 0.45 -21.96
CA THR A 303 14.82 0.72 -22.70
C THR A 303 14.19 2.01 -22.18
N GLU A 304 13.87 2.93 -23.08
CA GLU A 304 13.21 4.21 -22.79
C GLU A 304 11.74 4.13 -23.19
N PHE A 305 10.84 4.28 -22.22
CA PHE A 305 9.40 4.43 -22.40
C PHE A 305 9.01 5.90 -22.41
N THR A 306 8.06 6.25 -23.27
CA THR A 306 7.29 7.48 -23.19
C THR A 306 5.90 7.14 -22.69
N LEU A 307 5.53 7.69 -21.55
CA LEU A 307 4.20 7.53 -20.95
C LEU A 307 3.41 8.83 -21.06
N LYS A 308 2.10 8.72 -21.27
CA LYS A 308 1.17 9.85 -21.19
C LYS A 308 0.33 9.71 -19.94
N SER A 309 0.15 10.81 -19.23
CA SER A 309 -0.68 10.86 -18.03
C SER A 309 -1.63 12.05 -18.07
N TRP A 310 -2.70 11.97 -17.28
CA TRP A 310 -3.46 13.16 -16.93
C TRP A 310 -4.01 13.11 -15.51
N SER A 311 -4.22 14.30 -14.95
CA SER A 311 -4.95 14.53 -13.71
C SER A 311 -5.97 15.65 -13.89
N PHE A 312 -6.96 15.66 -13.00
CA PHE A 312 -7.95 16.72 -12.86
C PHE A 312 -7.78 17.38 -11.49
N GLU A 313 -7.86 18.71 -11.48
CA GLU A 313 -7.71 19.51 -10.27
C GLU A 313 -8.82 20.55 -10.21
N ASP A 314 -9.35 20.76 -9.01
CA ASP A 314 -10.26 21.84 -8.68
C ASP A 314 -9.51 22.85 -7.78
N ILE A 315 -9.17 24.01 -8.34
CA ILE A 315 -8.41 25.05 -7.62
C ILE A 315 -9.30 25.97 -6.77
N GLY A 316 -10.62 25.76 -6.76
CA GLY A 316 -11.60 26.62 -6.10
C GLY A 316 -11.88 26.31 -4.63
N GLY A 317 -11.27 25.26 -4.08
CA GLY A 317 -11.07 25.12 -2.63
C GLY A 317 -12.30 25.10 -1.73
N VAL A 318 -13.46 24.58 -2.17
CA VAL A 318 -14.58 24.29 -1.27
C VAL A 318 -14.86 22.80 -1.30
N PHE A 319 -14.31 22.07 -0.33
CA PHE A 319 -14.80 20.78 0.14
C PHE A 319 -15.48 21.00 1.49
#